data_AF-A0A165D6F9-F1
#
_entry.id   AF-A0A165D6F9-F1
#
_cell.length_a   1.000
_cell.length_b   1.000
_cell.length_c   1.000
_cell.angle_alpha   90.00
_cell.angle_beta   90.00
_cell.angle_gamma   90.00
#
_symmetry.space_group_name_H-M   'P 1'
#
loop_
_entity.id
_entity.type
_entity.pdbx_description
1 polymer ?
#
loop_
_entity_poly.entity_id
_entity_poly.type
_entity_poly.pdbx_seq_one_letter_code
_entity_poly.pdbx_strand_id
1 'polypeptide(L)'
;KHFSHPLDRVNPLLLLSVFTALVLNLLGQVTRRLCNFALRMLKLIIEFALRQGSGGTMQEEGLLKSFPTDIRSVRKLFGLDPMVTIFAACPTCSSTYEPTYNTDIPVYP
;
A
#
# COMPACT_ATOMS: atom_id res chain seq x y z
N LYS A 1 -12.73 20.21 -12.83
CA LYS A 1 -11.57 20.63 -12.01
C LYS A 1 -10.80 19.36 -11.64
N HIS A 2 -9.56 19.25 -12.12
CA HIS A 2 -8.84 17.99 -12.31
C HIS A 2 -8.66 17.18 -11.02
N PHE A 3 -9.04 15.89 -11.05
CA PHE A 3 -8.58 14.91 -10.08
C PHE A 3 -7.09 14.70 -10.32
N SER A 4 -6.24 15.47 -9.64
CA SER A 4 -4.80 15.22 -9.63
C SER A 4 -4.54 14.03 -8.69
N HIS A 5 -4.53 12.81 -9.24
CA HIS A 5 -4.23 11.64 -8.44
C HIS A 5 -2.71 11.56 -8.22
N PRO A 6 -2.22 11.16 -7.03
CA PRO A 6 -0.78 11.00 -6.77
C PRO A 6 -0.05 10.10 -7.79
N LEU A 7 -0.81 9.22 -8.45
CA LEU A 7 -0.32 8.27 -9.45
C LEU A 7 -0.13 8.88 -10.85
N ASP A 8 -0.68 10.06 -11.13
CA ASP A 8 -0.59 10.70 -12.46
C ASP A 8 0.83 11.13 -12.84
N ARG A 9 1.73 11.24 -11.85
CA ARG A 9 3.14 11.65 -12.03
C ARG A 9 4.14 10.50 -11.84
N VAL A 10 3.66 9.27 -11.70
CA VAL A 10 4.50 8.10 -11.42
C VAL A 10 4.94 7.44 -12.72
N ASN A 11 6.16 6.91 -12.77
CA ASN A 11 6.65 6.16 -13.91
C ASN A 11 5.68 4.98 -14.21
N PRO A 12 5.20 4.84 -15.46
CA PRO A 12 4.18 3.84 -15.81
C PRO A 12 4.61 2.41 -15.50
N LEU A 13 5.91 2.11 -15.56
CA LEU A 13 6.47 0.79 -15.23
C LEU A 13 6.33 0.46 -13.73
N LEU A 14 6.55 1.46 -12.87
CA LEU A 14 6.36 1.32 -11.43
C LEU A 14 4.88 1.18 -11.09
N LEU A 15 4.02 1.93 -11.78
CA LEU A 15 2.57 1.82 -11.59
C LEU A 15 2.05 0.43 -11.97
N LEU A 16 2.45 -0.09 -13.14
CA LEU A 16 2.05 -1.41 -13.61
C LEU A 16 2.52 -2.53 -12.67
N SER A 17 3.75 -2.47 -12.18
CA SER A 17 4.28 -3.48 -11.25
C SER A 17 3.54 -3.47 -9.90
N VAL A 18 3.30 -2.29 -9.33
CA VAL A 18 2.54 -2.15 -8.08
C VAL A 18 1.09 -2.60 -8.27
N PHE A 19 0.45 -2.24 -9.38
CA PHE A 19 -0.90 -2.66 -9.72
C PHE A 19 -1.01 -4.18 -9.91
N THR A 20 -0.01 -4.81 -10.54
CA THR A 20 0.04 -6.27 -10.70
C THR A 20 0.05 -6.98 -9.35
N ALA A 21 0.90 -6.53 -8.41
CA ALA A 21 0.94 -7.08 -7.07
C ALA A 21 -0.39 -6.89 -6.31
N LEU A 22 -1.06 -5.75 -6.53
CA LEU A 22 -2.38 -5.46 -5.97
C LEU A 22 -3.44 -6.42 -6.51
N VAL A 23 -3.50 -6.63 -7.82
CA VAL A 23 -4.42 -7.59 -8.47
C VAL A 23 -4.20 -9.00 -7.95
N LEU A 24 -2.94 -9.44 -7.82
CA LEU A 24 -2.60 -10.74 -7.23
C LEU A 24 -3.11 -10.87 -5.79
N ASN A 25 -3.03 -9.79 -5.01
CA ASN A 25 -3.49 -9.81 -3.63
C ASN A 25 -5.02 -9.81 -3.50
N LEU A 26 -5.72 -9.02 -4.31
CA LEU A 26 -7.16 -8.84 -4.22
C LEU A 26 -7.95 -9.92 -4.95
N LEU A 27 -7.59 -10.21 -6.20
CA LEU A 27 -8.33 -11.14 -7.06
C LEU A 27 -7.75 -12.54 -7.01
N GLY A 28 -6.42 -12.65 -6.94
CA GLY A 28 -5.73 -13.94 -6.85
C GLY A 28 -5.72 -14.56 -5.45
N GLN A 29 -6.20 -13.85 -4.43
CA GLN A 29 -6.15 -14.24 -3.01
C GLN A 29 -4.75 -14.68 -2.55
N VAL A 30 -3.71 -14.19 -3.22
CA VAL A 30 -2.33 -14.58 -2.96
C VAL A 30 -1.93 -14.10 -1.56
N THR A 31 -1.25 -14.97 -0.82
CA THR A 31 -0.82 -14.64 0.55
C THR A 31 0.07 -13.39 0.55
N ARG A 32 -0.01 -12.61 1.63
CA ARG A 32 0.80 -11.38 1.80
C ARG A 32 2.29 -11.62 1.58
N ARG A 33 2.81 -12.76 2.05
CA ARG A 33 4.23 -13.12 1.88
C ARG A 33 4.61 -13.24 0.41
N LEU A 34 3.78 -13.89 -0.40
CA LEU A 34 4.01 -14.08 -1.83
C LEU A 34 3.83 -12.76 -2.60
N CYS A 35 2.86 -11.92 -2.24
CA CYS A 35 2.74 -10.58 -2.84
C CYS A 35 3.96 -9.69 -2.52
N ASN A 36 4.45 -9.72 -1.27
CA ASN A 36 5.64 -8.97 -0.87
C ASN A 36 6.89 -9.50 -1.59
N PHE A 37 6.99 -10.81 -1.79
CA PHE A 37 8.02 -11.40 -2.63
C PHE A 37 7.92 -10.91 -4.08
N ALA A 38 6.72 -10.96 -4.69
CA ALA A 38 6.49 -10.48 -6.04
C ALA A 38 6.86 -8.99 -6.20
N LEU A 39 6.49 -8.12 -5.24
CA LEU A 39 6.89 -6.71 -5.22
C LEU A 39 8.42 -6.56 -5.21
N ARG A 40 9.13 -7.32 -4.37
CA ARG A 40 10.60 -7.28 -4.32
C ARG A 40 11.24 -7.76 -5.63
N MET A 41 10.69 -8.81 -6.24
CA MET A 41 11.17 -9.32 -7.52
C MET A 41 10.93 -8.32 -8.65
N LEU A 42 9.75 -7.71 -8.71
CA LEU A 42 9.43 -6.66 -9.68
C LEU A 42 10.35 -5.45 -9.52
N LYS A 43 10.66 -5.05 -8.28
CA LYS A 43 11.64 -3.99 -8.01
C LYS A 43 13.01 -4.31 -8.61
N LEU A 44 13.51 -5.54 -8.41
CA LEU A 44 14.80 -5.97 -8.95
C LEU A 44 14.81 -6.04 -10.48
N ILE A 45 13.73 -6.53 -11.08
CA ILE A 45 13.58 -6.57 -12.55
C ILE A 45 13.64 -5.16 -13.12
N ILE A 46 12.93 -4.21 -12.50
CA ILE A 46 12.93 -2.82 -12.93
C ILE A 46 14.31 -2.18 -12.72
N GLU A 47 14.96 -2.42 -11.58
CA GLU A 47 16.32 -1.95 -11.31
C GLU A 47 17.32 -2.44 -12.36
N PHE A 48 17.24 -3.73 -12.72
CA PHE A 48 18.11 -4.32 -13.73
C PHE A 48 17.84 -3.76 -15.13
N ALA A 49 16.56 -3.62 -15.50
CA ALA A 49 16.15 -3.05 -16.79
C ALA A 49 16.61 -1.59 -16.95
N LEU A 50 16.48 -0.78 -15.91
CA LEU A 50 16.92 0.63 -15.91
C LEU A 50 18.44 0.75 -16.02
N ARG A 51 19.19 -0.10 -15.31
CA ARG A 51 20.67 -0.14 -15.41
C ARG A 51 21.16 -0.53 -16.80
N GLN A 52 20.46 -1.44 -17.47
CA GLN A 52 20.83 -1.92 -18.81
C GLN A 52 20.51 -0.88 -19.90
N GLY A 53 19.45 -0.08 -19.75
CA GLY A 53 18.97 0.83 -20.79
C GLY A 53 19.64 2.21 -20.82
N SER A 54 20.03 2.79 -19.69
CA SER A 54 20.43 4.21 -19.65
C SER A 54 21.46 4.61 -18.59
N GLY A 55 22.02 3.67 -17.81
CA GLY A 55 22.97 4.04 -16.75
C GLY A 55 22.33 4.96 -15.70
N GLY A 56 21.16 4.58 -15.18
CA GLY A 56 20.52 5.10 -13.96
C GLY A 56 20.62 6.61 -13.74
N THR A 57 19.60 7.37 -14.15
CA THR A 57 19.50 8.78 -13.75
C THR A 57 19.21 8.89 -12.25
N MET A 58 19.71 9.95 -11.57
CA MET A 58 19.46 10.16 -10.13
C MET A 58 17.96 10.15 -9.76
N GLN A 59 17.09 10.52 -10.70
CA GLN A 59 15.65 10.53 -10.53
C GLN A 59 15.06 9.11 -10.48
N GLU A 60 15.57 8.19 -11.30
CA GLU A 60 15.17 6.78 -11.32
C GLU A 60 15.59 6.04 -10.03
N GLU A 61 16.77 6.35 -9.49
CA GLU A 61 17.22 5.80 -8.21
C GLU A 61 16.33 6.24 -7.04
N GLY A 62 15.90 7.51 -7.03
CA GLY A 62 14.96 8.02 -6.04
C GLY A 62 13.62 7.28 -6.09
N LEU A 63 13.10 7.05 -7.30
CA LEU A 63 11.86 6.31 -7.52
C LEU A 63 11.98 4.85 -7.08
N LEU A 64 13.07 4.16 -7.42
CA LEU A 64 13.36 2.79 -6.98
C LEU A 64 13.46 2.67 -5.45
N LYS A 65 14.05 3.66 -4.78
CA LYS A 65 14.09 3.72 -3.30
C LYS A 65 12.70 3.82 -2.70
N SER A 66 11.81 4.59 -3.31
CA SER A 66 10.41 4.75 -2.88
C SER A 66 9.49 3.56 -3.23
N PHE A 67 9.97 2.60 -4.00
CA PHE A 67 9.15 1.47 -4.45
C PHE A 67 8.64 0.62 -3.25
N PRO A 68 7.32 0.36 -3.18
CA PRO A 68 6.73 -0.34 -2.04
C PRO A 68 7.17 -1.81 -2.02
N THR A 69 7.56 -2.29 -0.84
CA THR A 69 7.96 -3.70 -0.62
C THR A 69 6.93 -4.47 0.22
N ASP A 70 5.88 -3.79 0.66
CA ASP A 70 4.76 -4.36 1.41
C ASP A 70 3.45 -4.07 0.68
N ILE A 71 2.67 -5.12 0.46
CA ILE A 71 1.34 -5.06 -0.14
C ILE A 71 0.37 -4.20 0.66
N ARG A 72 0.55 -4.04 1.97
CA ARG A 72 -0.26 -3.11 2.78
C ARG A 72 -0.03 -1.67 2.35
N SER A 73 1.23 -1.28 2.14
CA SER A 73 1.58 0.05 1.65
C SER A 73 0.99 0.31 0.26
N VAL A 74 0.94 -0.73 -0.57
CA VAL A 74 0.27 -0.66 -1.88
C VAL A 74 -1.24 -0.46 -1.72
N ARG A 75 -1.92 -1.21 -0.86
CA ARG A 75 -3.37 -1.02 -0.62
C ARG A 75 -3.66 0.38 -0.09
N LYS A 76 -2.84 0.89 0.83
CA LYS A 76 -2.93 2.27 1.32
C LYS A 76 -2.74 3.30 0.21
N LEU A 77 -1.76 3.10 -0.69
CA LEU A 77 -1.51 3.98 -1.84
C LEU A 77 -2.73 4.06 -2.78
N PHE A 78 -3.48 2.97 -2.92
CA PHE A 78 -4.70 2.91 -3.71
C PHE A 78 -5.98 3.25 -2.92
N GLY A 79 -5.86 3.65 -1.65
CA GLY A 79 -7.02 3.99 -0.82
C GLY A 79 -7.93 2.79 -0.52
N LEU A 80 -7.38 1.58 -0.49
CA LEU A 80 -8.12 0.32 -0.29
C LEU A 80 -8.03 -0.21 1.15
N ASP A 81 -7.57 0.61 2.09
CA ASP A 81 -7.64 0.26 3.50
C ASP A 81 -9.11 0.30 3.96
N PRO A 82 -9.58 -0.75 4.68
CA PRO A 82 -10.93 -0.76 5.19
C PRO A 82 -11.12 0.36 6.21
N MET A 83 -12.29 0.99 6.22
CA MET A 83 -12.73 1.76 7.38
C MET A 83 -12.98 0.79 8.52
N VAL A 84 -12.30 1.00 9.65
CA VAL A 84 -12.40 0.12 10.82
C VAL A 84 -12.89 0.92 12.01
N THR A 85 -13.94 0.45 12.66
CA THR A 85 -14.41 0.97 13.95
C THR A 85 -13.83 0.10 15.06
N ILE A 86 -13.11 0.71 16.01
CA ILE A 86 -12.49 0.00 17.14
C ILE A 86 -13.50 -0.02 18.29
N PHE A 87 -14.01 -1.19 18.64
CA PHE A 87 -14.90 -1.34 19.81
C PHE A 87 -14.09 -1.64 21.07
N ALA A 88 -14.54 -1.15 22.22
CA ALA A 88 -14.04 -1.58 23.52
C ALA A 88 -14.90 -2.72 24.08
N ALA A 89 -14.27 -3.74 24.67
CA ALA A 89 -14.96 -4.81 25.37
C ALA A 89 -14.76 -4.65 26.88
N CYS A 90 -15.85 -4.58 27.64
CA CYS A 90 -15.76 -4.54 29.09
C CYS A 90 -15.51 -5.95 29.65
N PRO A 91 -14.45 -6.16 30.45
CA PRO A 91 -14.13 -7.48 30.99
C PRO A 91 -15.12 -7.97 32.06
N THR A 92 -15.91 -7.07 32.65
CA THR A 92 -16.83 -7.40 33.75
C THR A 92 -18.21 -7.82 33.27
N CYS A 93 -18.76 -7.11 32.27
CA CYS A 93 -20.10 -7.39 31.74
C CYS A 93 -20.08 -8.04 30.34
N SER A 94 -18.88 -8.27 29.77
CA SER A 94 -18.67 -8.85 28.44
C SER A 94 -19.40 -8.10 27.31
N SER A 95 -19.77 -6.83 27.52
CA SER A 95 -20.44 -5.98 26.53
C SER A 95 -19.41 -5.23 25.68
N THR A 96 -19.74 -4.97 24.42
CA THR A 96 -18.91 -4.17 23.51
C THR A 96 -19.50 -2.78 23.30
N TYR A 97 -18.66 -1.76 23.28
CA TYR A 97 -19.03 -0.36 23.18
C TYR A 97 -18.38 0.29 21.97
N GLU A 98 -19.18 0.99 21.18
CA GLU A 98 -18.73 1.80 20.06
C GLU A 98 -18.01 3.07 20.58
N PRO A 99 -16.93 3.52 19.92
CA PRO A 99 -16.21 4.72 20.36
C PRO A 99 -17.02 5.98 20.07
N THR A 100 -17.05 6.88 21.04
CA THR A 100 -17.44 8.29 20.82
C THR A 100 -16.17 9.13 20.72
N TYR A 101 -16.13 10.12 19.82
CA TYR A 101 -14.91 10.89 19.58
C TYR A 101 -14.96 12.24 20.28
N ASN A 102 -13.96 12.53 21.12
CA ASN A 102 -13.72 13.87 21.65
C ASN A 102 -12.37 14.37 21.12
N THR A 103 -12.39 15.33 20.19
CA THR A 103 -11.19 15.92 19.57
C THR A 103 -10.16 14.85 19.13
N ASP A 104 -10.61 13.84 18.38
CA ASP A 104 -9.84 12.69 17.86
C ASP A 104 -9.43 11.60 18.87
N ILE A 105 -9.80 11.72 20.13
CA ILE A 105 -9.57 10.66 21.14
C ILE A 105 -10.84 9.80 21.24
N PRO A 106 -10.74 8.47 21.04
CA PRO A 106 -11.88 7.58 21.24
C PRO A 106 -12.16 7.44 22.76
N VAL A 107 -13.36 7.84 23.14
CA VAL A 107 -13.93 7.73 24.48
C VAL A 107 -14.96 6.61 24.48
N TYR A 108 -14.83 5.71 25.45
CA TYR A 108 -15.75 4.60 25.65
C TYR A 108 -16.54 4.81 26.96
N PRO A 109 -17.76 4.25 27.06
CA PRO A 109 -18.59 4.30 28.28
C PRO A 109 -17.93 3.63 29.49
#